data_AF-A0A1D6E462-F1
#
_entry.id   AF-A0A1D6E462-F1
#
_cell.length_a   1.000
_cell.length_b   1.000
_cell.length_c   1.000
_cell.angle_alpha   90.00
_cell.angle_beta   90.00
_cell.angle_gamma   90.00
#
_symmetry.space_group_name_H-M   'P 1'
#
loop_
_entity.id
_entity.type
_entity.pdbx_description
1 polymer ?
#
loop_
_entity_poly.entity_id
_entity_poly.type
_entity_poly.pdbx_seq_one_letter_code
_entity_poly.pdbx_strand_id
1 'polypeptide(L)'
;MIGRSNQQFLARVGAIELDDQGQEESGSEKNDMYTILPWVDGVARLVLILGLEDVSAIKKAARAMGDASINEHMRTSFKEAGAVKPLLQLLKHKDVHVREAGAYALEKLCVRYFIFPYFKSLIKVIIPLNAL
;
A
#
# COMPACT_ATOMS: atom_id res chain seq x y z
N MET A 1 10.97 -27.56 21.82
CA MET A 1 12.07 -26.55 21.73
C MET A 1 12.14 -25.80 20.40
N ILE A 2 11.16 -25.96 19.48
CA ILE A 2 11.25 -25.48 18.07
C ILE A 2 10.76 -24.01 17.88
N GLY A 3 10.08 -23.40 18.85
CA GLY A 3 9.52 -22.05 18.71
C GLY A 3 10.53 -20.90 18.78
N ARG A 4 11.55 -20.99 19.66
CA ARG A 4 12.46 -19.86 19.95
C ARG A 4 13.34 -19.46 18.78
N SER A 5 13.82 -20.43 17.99
CA SER A 5 14.70 -20.16 16.85
C SER A 5 13.95 -19.50 15.69
N ASN A 6 12.72 -19.93 15.42
CA ASN A 6 11.87 -19.29 14.41
C ASN A 6 11.45 -17.88 14.83
N GLN A 7 11.11 -17.67 16.10
CA GLN A 7 10.77 -16.33 16.59
C GLN A 7 11.96 -15.36 16.52
N GLN A 8 13.18 -15.79 16.86
CA GLN A 8 14.37 -14.96 16.72
C GLN A 8 14.69 -14.61 15.25
N PHE A 9 14.45 -15.54 14.33
CA PHE A 9 14.58 -15.28 12.90
C PHE A 9 13.57 -14.25 12.43
N LEU A 10 12.29 -14.42 12.80
CA LEU A 10 11.23 -13.48 12.45
C LEU A 10 11.47 -12.10 13.05
N ALA A 11 11.96 -12.01 14.29
CA ALA A 11 12.32 -10.74 14.93
C ALA A 11 13.48 -10.05 14.19
N ARG A 12 14.52 -10.79 13.80
CA ARG A 12 15.67 -10.25 13.04
C ARG A 12 15.30 -9.74 11.66
N VAL A 13 14.31 -10.34 11.01
CA VAL A 13 13.81 -9.91 9.68
C VAL A 13 12.72 -8.84 9.82
N GLY A 14 12.38 -8.42 11.05
CA GLY A 14 11.38 -7.40 11.33
C GLY A 14 9.93 -7.87 11.12
N ALA A 15 9.71 -9.18 11.12
CA ALA A 15 8.39 -9.80 10.93
C ALA A 15 7.58 -9.94 12.23
N ILE A 16 8.23 -9.80 13.41
CA ILE A 16 7.58 -9.69 14.72
C ILE A 16 8.40 -8.77 15.63
N GLU A 17 7.74 -8.00 16.49
CA GLU A 17 8.38 -7.27 17.59
C GLU A 17 8.15 -8.05 18.89
N LEU A 18 9.21 -8.25 19.67
CA LEU A 18 9.11 -8.80 21.01
C LEU A 18 8.91 -7.61 21.96
N ASP A 19 7.74 -7.52 22.59
CA ASP A 19 7.55 -6.58 23.69
C ASP A 19 8.51 -6.98 24.81
N ASP A 20 9.56 -6.19 25.02
CA ASP A 20 10.50 -6.34 26.11
C ASP A 20 9.84 -5.80 27.39
N GLN A 21 8.77 -6.47 27.84
CA GLN A 21 8.13 -6.18 29.10
C GLN A 21 8.57 -7.19 30.15
N GLY A 22 9.47 -6.74 31.01
CA GLY A 22 9.72 -7.35 32.30
C GLY A 22 8.46 -7.38 33.15
N GLN A 23 8.26 -8.54 33.80
CA GLN A 23 7.45 -8.81 34.98
C GLN A 23 5.92 -8.99 34.84
N GLU A 24 5.54 -10.27 34.81
CA GLU A 24 4.56 -10.97 35.66
C GLU A 24 3.20 -10.29 35.95
N GLU A 25 2.10 -10.91 35.48
CA GLU A 25 1.24 -11.80 36.30
C GLU A 25 -0.12 -12.05 35.61
N SER A 26 -0.67 -13.25 35.88
CA SER A 26 -2.08 -13.63 35.80
C SER A 26 -2.72 -13.89 34.42
N GLY A 27 -2.72 -15.19 34.08
CA GLY A 27 -3.96 -15.97 33.93
C GLY A 27 -5.08 -15.35 33.10
N SER A 28 -4.87 -15.26 31.80
CA SER A 28 -5.96 -15.32 30.82
C SER A 28 -5.33 -15.82 29.54
N GLU A 29 -5.99 -16.75 28.85
CA GLU A 29 -5.66 -17.12 27.47
C GLU A 29 -5.79 -15.86 26.61
N LYS A 30 -4.76 -15.01 26.64
CA LYS A 30 -4.57 -13.96 25.66
C LYS A 30 -4.37 -14.74 24.38
N ASN A 31 -5.45 -14.79 23.61
CA ASN A 31 -5.45 -15.22 22.23
C ASN A 31 -4.40 -14.35 21.56
N ASP A 32 -3.16 -14.83 21.52
CA ASP A 32 -2.01 -14.12 21.03
C ASP A 32 -2.20 -13.96 19.53
N MET A 33 -2.99 -12.96 19.18
CA MET A 33 -3.14 -12.49 17.83
C MET A 33 -1.86 -11.71 17.52
N TYR A 34 -0.79 -12.47 17.27
CA TYR A 34 0.47 -11.97 16.74
C TYR A 34 0.16 -11.39 15.35
N THR A 35 -0.24 -10.12 15.33
CA THR A 35 -0.52 -9.42 14.09
C THR A 35 0.84 -9.18 13.44
N ILE A 36 1.01 -9.70 12.22
CA ILE A 36 2.29 -9.83 11.50
C ILE A 36 2.99 -8.47 11.25
N LEU A 37 2.35 -7.32 11.54
CA LEU A 37 2.90 -5.97 11.76
C LEU A 37 1.74 -5.02 12.15
N PRO A 38 1.99 -3.81 12.71
CA PRO A 38 0.93 -2.84 13.03
C PRO A 38 0.10 -2.47 11.80
N TRP A 39 -1.22 -2.28 11.95
CA TRP A 39 -2.14 -1.93 10.84
C TRP A 39 -1.71 -0.64 10.07
N VAL A 40 -0.95 0.22 10.74
CA VAL A 40 -0.32 1.43 10.19
C VAL A 40 0.65 1.12 9.02
N ASP A 41 1.20 -0.09 8.97
CA ASP A 41 2.13 -0.54 7.92
C ASP A 41 1.44 -0.92 6.60
N GLY A 42 0.11 -1.03 6.58
CA GLY A 42 -0.63 -1.37 5.36
C GLY A 42 -0.44 -0.33 4.24
N VAL A 43 -0.36 0.95 4.61
CA VAL A 43 -0.09 2.07 3.67
C VAL A 43 1.30 1.92 3.07
N ALA A 44 2.33 1.83 3.92
CA ALA A 44 3.72 1.73 3.50
C ALA A 44 3.95 0.50 2.60
N ARG A 45 3.35 -0.64 2.96
CA ARG A 45 3.46 -1.88 2.20
C ARG A 45 2.85 -1.79 0.83
N LEU A 46 1.66 -1.19 0.71
CA LEU A 46 1.05 -0.96 -0.59
C LEU A 46 1.92 -0.08 -1.48
N VAL A 47 2.55 0.97 -0.92
CA VAL A 47 3.50 1.81 -1.64
C VAL A 47 4.72 1.03 -2.10
N LEU A 48 5.31 0.21 -1.22
CA LEU A 48 6.48 -0.62 -1.54
C LEU A 48 6.18 -1.62 -2.67
N ILE A 49 4.98 -2.22 -2.70
CA ILE A 49 4.57 -3.17 -3.74
C ILE A 49 4.58 -2.52 -5.14
N LEU A 50 4.35 -1.20 -5.26
CA LEU A 50 4.41 -0.51 -6.56
C LEU A 50 5.80 -0.51 -7.19
N GLY A 51 6.84 -0.69 -6.37
CA GLY A 51 8.24 -0.76 -6.83
C GLY A 51 8.71 -2.15 -7.22
N LEU A 52 7.87 -3.18 -7.06
CA LEU A 52 8.20 -4.55 -7.44
C LEU A 52 8.09 -4.74 -8.96
N GLU A 53 8.57 -5.87 -9.47
CA GLU A 53 8.46 -6.23 -10.89
C GLU A 53 7.20 -7.04 -11.23
N ASP A 54 6.54 -7.61 -10.21
CA ASP A 54 5.34 -8.41 -10.40
C ASP A 54 4.14 -7.54 -10.80
N VAL A 55 3.81 -7.60 -12.09
CA VAL A 55 2.68 -6.89 -12.72
C VAL A 55 1.35 -7.13 -11.98
N SER A 56 1.09 -8.35 -11.52
CA SER A 56 -0.13 -8.71 -10.79
C SER A 56 -0.17 -8.04 -9.43
N ALA A 57 0.96 -8.04 -8.71
CA ALA A 57 1.09 -7.41 -7.40
C ALA A 57 0.95 -5.88 -7.50
N ILE A 58 1.68 -5.25 -8.42
CA ILE A 58 1.63 -3.79 -8.66
C ILE A 58 0.20 -3.35 -8.95
N LYS A 59 -0.49 -4.05 -9.89
CA LYS A 59 -1.86 -3.75 -10.28
C LYS A 59 -2.82 -3.84 -9.08
N LYS A 60 -2.74 -4.92 -8.31
CA LYS A 60 -3.60 -5.13 -7.13
C LYS A 60 -3.34 -4.08 -6.06
N ALA A 61 -2.08 -3.72 -5.82
CA ALA A 61 -1.71 -2.70 -4.84
C ALA A 61 -2.23 -1.32 -5.25
N ALA A 62 -2.03 -0.90 -6.51
CA ALA A 62 -2.56 0.36 -7.01
C ALA A 62 -4.10 0.41 -6.87
N ARG A 63 -4.80 -0.66 -7.24
CA ARG A 63 -6.26 -0.73 -7.11
C ARG A 63 -6.71 -0.66 -5.65
N ALA A 64 -6.07 -1.42 -4.76
CA ALA A 64 -6.34 -1.40 -3.32
C ALA A 64 -6.12 -0.01 -2.70
N MET A 65 -5.10 0.74 -3.16
CA MET A 65 -4.89 2.13 -2.71
C MET A 65 -6.04 3.05 -3.11
N GLY A 66 -6.53 2.93 -4.35
CA GLY A 66 -7.70 3.68 -4.79
C GLY A 66 -8.94 3.35 -3.98
N ASP A 67 -9.17 2.06 -3.71
CA ASP A 67 -10.32 1.58 -2.93
C ASP A 67 -10.24 1.98 -1.46
N ALA A 68 -9.04 1.99 -0.86
CA ALA A 68 -8.82 2.41 0.51
C ALA A 68 -8.97 3.94 0.70
N SER A 69 -8.78 4.73 -0.36
CA SER A 69 -8.77 6.20 -0.33
C SER A 69 -10.16 6.84 -0.21
N ILE A 70 -10.99 6.33 0.69
CA ILE A 70 -12.37 6.79 0.94
C ILE A 70 -12.43 8.13 1.68
N ASN A 71 -11.52 8.35 2.63
CA ASN A 71 -11.48 9.54 3.48
C ASN A 71 -10.19 10.35 3.29
N GLU A 72 -10.18 11.59 3.79
CA GLU A 72 -9.04 12.49 3.63
C GLU A 72 -7.80 11.99 4.37
N HIS A 73 -7.97 11.41 5.55
CA HIS A 73 -6.87 10.83 6.32
C HIS A 73 -6.10 9.81 5.49
N MET A 74 -6.77 8.81 4.91
CA MET A 74 -6.13 7.77 4.10
C MET A 74 -5.48 8.33 2.83
N ARG A 75 -6.14 9.28 2.17
CA ARG A 75 -5.55 10.00 1.02
C ARG A 75 -4.25 10.68 1.42
N THR A 76 -4.22 11.34 2.57
CA THR A 76 -3.03 12.02 3.10
C THR A 76 -1.96 11.02 3.49
N SER A 77 -2.30 9.93 4.18
CA SER A 77 -1.34 8.86 4.52
C SER A 77 -0.63 8.28 3.29
N PHE A 78 -1.35 7.98 2.20
CA PHE A 78 -0.69 7.51 0.97
C PHE A 78 0.20 8.56 0.31
N LYS A 79 -0.21 9.83 0.31
CA LYS A 79 0.60 10.92 -0.25
C LYS A 79 1.89 11.10 0.56
N GLU A 80 1.81 11.11 1.88
CA GLU A 80 2.94 11.24 2.80
C GLU A 80 3.87 10.03 2.75
N ALA A 81 3.32 8.83 2.56
CA ALA A 81 4.09 7.62 2.30
C ALA A 81 4.78 7.61 0.92
N GLY A 82 4.59 8.64 0.09
CA GLY A 82 5.29 8.79 -1.19
C GLY A 82 4.63 8.05 -2.38
N ALA A 83 3.36 7.66 -2.29
CA ALA A 83 2.67 6.89 -3.33
C ALA A 83 2.58 7.60 -4.69
N VAL A 84 2.58 8.94 -4.70
CA VAL A 84 2.28 9.74 -5.91
C VAL A 84 3.28 9.49 -7.04
N LYS A 85 4.59 9.46 -6.73
CA LYS A 85 5.63 9.30 -7.76
C LYS A 85 5.61 7.90 -8.42
N PRO A 86 5.59 6.78 -7.66
CA PRO A 86 5.40 5.46 -8.25
C PRO A 86 4.12 5.34 -9.07
N LEU A 87 3.00 5.87 -8.58
CA LEU A 87 1.73 5.83 -9.33
C LEU A 87 1.82 6.59 -10.66
N LEU A 88 2.49 7.74 -10.71
CA LEU A 88 2.76 8.46 -11.96
C LEU A 88 3.66 7.67 -12.92
N GLN A 89 4.60 6.89 -12.40
CA GLN A 89 5.43 5.99 -13.23
C GLN A 89 4.59 4.85 -13.83
N LEU A 90 3.60 4.33 -13.09
CA LEU A 90 2.70 3.29 -13.61
C LEU A 90 1.90 3.73 -14.83
N LEU A 91 1.62 5.03 -14.99
CA LEU A 91 0.95 5.57 -16.17
C LEU A 91 1.74 5.34 -17.47
N LYS A 92 3.05 5.11 -17.39
CA LYS A 92 3.92 4.82 -18.54
C LYS A 92 4.22 3.33 -18.69
N HIS A 93 3.61 2.47 -17.87
CA HIS A 93 3.85 1.04 -17.90
C HIS A 93 3.33 0.41 -19.21
N LYS A 94 3.98 -0.66 -19.68
CA LYS A 94 3.62 -1.35 -20.94
C LYS A 94 2.24 -2.00 -20.89
N ASP A 95 1.88 -2.56 -19.74
CA ASP A 95 0.58 -3.21 -19.48
C ASP A 95 -0.52 -2.15 -19.23
N VAL A 96 -1.60 -2.23 -20.00
CA VAL A 96 -2.73 -1.30 -19.92
C VAL A 96 -3.46 -1.36 -18.57
N HIS A 97 -3.61 -2.54 -17.98
CA HIS A 97 -4.31 -2.70 -16.70
C HIS A 97 -3.52 -2.13 -15.52
N VAL A 98 -2.18 -2.12 -15.63
CA VAL A 98 -1.32 -1.42 -14.67
C VAL A 98 -1.49 0.09 -14.81
N ARG A 99 -1.53 0.62 -16.04
CA ARG A 99 -1.79 2.05 -16.28
C ARG A 99 -3.14 2.47 -15.71
N GLU A 100 -4.19 1.70 -15.98
CA GLU A 100 -5.55 1.94 -15.47
C GLU A 100 -5.60 1.93 -13.94
N ALA A 101 -4.97 0.93 -13.30
CA ALA A 101 -4.93 0.86 -11.83
C ALA A 101 -4.17 2.05 -11.23
N GLY A 102 -3.07 2.48 -11.85
CA GLY A 102 -2.32 3.67 -11.43
C GLY A 102 -3.14 4.95 -11.57
N ALA A 103 -3.85 5.12 -12.69
CA ALA A 103 -4.72 6.27 -12.93
C ALA A 103 -5.89 6.31 -11.93
N TYR A 104 -6.53 5.16 -11.69
CA TYR A 104 -7.60 5.02 -10.69
C TYR A 104 -7.14 5.44 -9.29
N ALA A 105 -5.98 4.94 -8.85
CA ALA A 105 -5.42 5.31 -7.56
C ALA A 105 -5.19 6.83 -7.48
N LEU A 106 -4.53 7.43 -8.48
CA LEU A 106 -4.27 8.86 -8.50
C LEU A 106 -5.55 9.71 -8.48
N GLU A 107 -6.57 9.32 -9.25
CA GLU A 107 -7.87 9.98 -9.23
C GLU A 107 -8.46 10.00 -7.80
N LYS A 108 -8.44 8.85 -7.12
CA LYS A 108 -8.96 8.71 -5.75
C LYS A 108 -8.12 9.47 -4.72
N LEU A 109 -6.80 9.59 -4.91
CA LEU A 109 -5.91 10.33 -4.00
C LEU A 109 -6.03 11.86 -4.18
N CYS A 110 -6.29 12.35 -5.40
CA CYS A 110 -6.18 13.76 -5.78
C CYS A 110 -7.50 14.56 -5.78
N VAL A 111 -8.58 14.04 -5.19
CA VAL A 111 -9.97 14.58 -5.25
C VAL A 111 -10.12 16.08 -4.93
N ARG A 112 -9.15 16.77 -4.29
CA ARG A 112 -9.27 18.19 -3.93
C ARG A 112 -8.21 19.18 -4.45
N TYR A 113 -7.17 18.76 -5.20
CA TYR A 113 -6.22 19.75 -5.73
C TYR A 113 -6.63 20.21 -7.15
N PHE A 114 -6.54 21.53 -7.36
CA PHE A 114 -6.87 22.37 -8.53
C PHE A 114 -6.33 21.90 -9.91
N ILE A 115 -5.74 20.71 -9.97
CA ILE A 115 -5.13 20.08 -11.15
C ILE A 115 -6.14 19.18 -11.89
N PHE A 116 -7.34 18.95 -11.33
CA PHE A 116 -8.35 18.03 -11.87
C PHE A 116 -8.66 18.18 -13.39
N PRO A 117 -8.81 19.38 -13.98
CA PRO A 117 -9.05 19.49 -15.42
C PRO A 117 -7.82 19.15 -16.27
N TYR A 118 -6.61 19.52 -15.82
CA TYR A 118 -5.36 19.21 -16.53
C TYR A 118 -4.97 17.74 -16.38
N PHE A 119 -5.20 17.15 -15.21
CA PHE A 119 -4.90 15.76 -14.89
C PHE A 119 -5.83 14.79 -15.62
N LYS A 120 -7.13 15.10 -15.71
CA LYS A 120 -8.08 14.29 -16.48
C LYS A 120 -7.74 14.30 -17.97
N SER A 121 -7.33 15.45 -18.52
CA SER A 121 -6.82 15.52 -19.89
C SER A 121 -5.50 14.75 -20.06
N LEU A 122 -4.57 14.84 -19.11
CA LEU A 122 -3.29 14.11 -19.16
C LEU A 122 -3.49 12.59 -19.09
N ILE A 123 -4.36 12.11 -18.21
CA ILE A 123 -4.73 10.69 -18.12
C ILE A 123 -5.36 10.21 -19.42
N LYS A 124 -6.30 10.97 -20.01
CA LYS A 124 -6.93 10.62 -21.30
C LYS A 124 -5.95 10.60 -22.47
N VAL A 125 -4.89 11.39 -22.41
CA VAL A 125 -3.82 11.40 -23.43
C VAL A 125 -2.87 10.22 -23.24
N ILE A 126 -2.59 9.82 -22.00
CA ILE A 126 -1.64 8.73 -21.68
C ILE A 126 -2.30 7.35 -21.77
N ILE A 127 -3.57 7.23 -21.38
CA ILE A 127 -4.39 6.04 -21.55
C ILE A 127 -5.31 6.33 -22.75
N PRO A 128 -4.92 5.92 -23.98
CA PRO A 128 -5.79 6.12 -25.12
C PRO A 128 -7.12 5.45 -24.84
N LEU A 129 -8.20 6.19 -25.08
CA LEU A 129 -9.60 5.87 -24.83
C LEU A 129 -10.13 4.67 -25.66
N ASN A 130 -9.30 3.67 -25.95
CA ASN A 130 -9.57 2.57 -26.88
C ASN A 130 -9.65 1.20 -26.18
N ALA A 131 -10.24 1.17 -24.98
CA ALA A 131 -10.62 -0.08 -24.32
C ALA A 131 -12.04 -0.04 -23.74
N LEU A 132 -12.97 0.67 -24.40
CA LEU A 132 -14.36 0.29 -24.72
C LEU A 132 -15.10 1.47 -25.36
#